data_AF-A0A3N5A9K3-F1
#
_entry.id   AF-A0A3N5A9K3-F1
#
_cell.length_a   1.000
_cell.length_b   1.000
_cell.length_c   1.000
_cell.angle_alpha   90.00
_cell.angle_beta   90.00
_cell.angle_gamma   90.00
#
_symmetry.space_group_name_H-M   'P 1'
#
loop_
_entity.id
_entity.type
_entity.pdbx_description
1 polymer ?
#
loop_
_entity_poly.entity_id
_entity_poly.type
_entity_poly.pdbx_seq_one_letter_code
_entity_poly.pdbx_strand_id
1 'polypeptide(L)'
;MSSNDEGLTATGRVTVFTMFGVVFGYATHHLDARQIGDVAVVGPLTPGVEWPRLWQMARTCGKPTAKDAELAEWILTQATRAFVCGSDRIAQFDRQGWKLEPGGKRVSFDATYANRDYLWTGNMTVEGLTPEQVVDQPTIYHA
;
A
#
# COMPACT_ATOMS: atom_id res chain seq x y z
N MET A 1 21.88 6.68 8.54
CA MET A 1 21.18 5.44 8.90
C MET A 1 19.71 5.65 8.54
N SER A 2 19.21 5.01 7.48
CA SER A 2 17.84 5.23 7.01
C SER A 2 16.85 4.56 7.96
N SER A 3 15.86 5.33 8.42
CA SER A 3 14.79 4.97 9.36
C SER A 3 13.80 3.90 8.85
N ASN A 4 14.26 2.90 8.10
CA ASN A 4 13.38 1.88 7.49
C ASN A 4 12.91 0.81 8.50
N ASP A 5 13.36 0.88 9.76
CA ASP A 5 13.05 -0.09 10.81
C ASP A 5 11.97 0.39 11.79
N GLU A 6 11.45 1.60 11.64
CA GLU A 6 10.35 2.06 12.50
C GLU A 6 9.01 1.67 11.87
N GLY A 7 8.20 0.94 12.63
CA GLY A 7 6.79 0.71 12.27
C GLY A 7 5.99 2.02 12.36
N LEU A 8 4.82 2.04 11.72
CA LEU A 8 3.89 3.17 11.79
C LEU A 8 2.61 2.74 12.50
N THR A 9 2.01 3.62 13.28
CA THR A 9 0.66 3.45 13.82
C THR A 9 -0.06 4.77 13.69
N ALA A 10 -1.23 4.76 13.07
CA ALA A 10 -2.03 5.96 12.88
C ALA A 10 -3.52 5.64 12.79
N THR A 11 -4.33 6.70 12.82
CA THR A 11 -5.74 6.64 12.51
C THR A 11 -6.02 7.60 11.37
N GLY A 12 -6.71 7.14 10.33
CA GLY A 12 -7.01 7.98 9.18
C GLY A 12 -7.86 7.27 8.16
N ARG A 13 -7.92 7.84 6.95
CA ARG A 13 -8.64 7.21 5.85
C ARG A 13 -7.88 5.96 5.39
N VAL A 14 -8.61 4.87 5.19
CA VAL A 14 -8.08 3.60 4.68
C VAL A 14 -8.95 3.13 3.52
N THR A 15 -8.32 2.73 2.42
CA THR A 15 -8.98 2.04 1.31
C THR A 15 -8.48 0.60 1.26
N VAL A 16 -9.40 -0.35 1.25
CA VAL A 16 -9.11 -1.78 1.10
C VAL A 16 -9.50 -2.20 -0.31
N PHE A 17 -8.60 -2.85 -1.01
CA PHE A 17 -8.78 -3.22 -2.41
C PHE A 17 -8.11 -4.55 -2.73
N THR A 18 -8.58 -5.24 -3.77
CA THR A 18 -7.96 -6.46 -4.26
C THR A 18 -7.12 -6.20 -5.51
N MET A 19 -6.04 -6.96 -5.65
CA MET A 19 -5.20 -6.98 -6.84
C MET A 19 -4.63 -8.38 -7.00
N PHE A 20 -4.96 -9.03 -8.13
CA PHE A 20 -4.59 -10.43 -8.41
C PHE A 20 -4.97 -11.39 -7.27
N GLY A 21 -6.17 -11.21 -6.72
CA GLY A 21 -6.72 -12.02 -5.62
C GLY A 21 -6.29 -11.55 -4.23
N VAL A 22 -5.09 -10.98 -4.11
CA VAL A 22 -4.58 -10.50 -2.82
C VAL A 22 -5.23 -9.18 -2.42
N VAL A 23 -5.63 -9.08 -1.16
CA VAL A 23 -6.19 -7.86 -0.56
C VAL A 23 -5.08 -7.00 0.03
N PHE A 24 -5.15 -5.70 -0.27
CA PHE A 24 -4.22 -4.68 0.20
C PHE A 24 -4.98 -3.52 0.88
N GLY A 25 -4.32 -2.92 1.85
CA GLY A 25 -4.72 -1.65 2.44
C GLY A 25 -3.89 -0.50 1.88
N TYR A 26 -4.54 0.64 1.65
CA TYR A 26 -3.90 1.90 1.32
C TYR A 26 -4.32 2.98 2.31
N ALA A 27 -3.33 3.66 2.89
CA ALA A 27 -3.49 4.80 3.77
C ALA A 27 -2.49 5.90 3.42
N THR A 28 -2.67 7.07 4.00
CA THR A 28 -1.73 8.19 3.90
C THR A 28 -1.20 8.57 5.27
N HIS A 29 0.08 8.93 5.32
CA HIS A 29 0.72 9.43 6.52
C HIS A 29 1.58 10.66 6.17
N HIS A 30 1.90 11.48 7.16
CA HIS A 30 2.85 12.58 6.97
C HIS A 30 4.15 12.25 7.69
N LEU A 31 5.30 12.67 7.16
CA LEU A 31 6.59 12.40 7.80
C LEU A 31 6.79 13.13 9.14
N ASP A 32 6.12 14.26 9.33
CA ASP A 32 6.26 15.05 10.54
C ASP A 32 4.94 15.73 10.98
N ALA A 33 4.97 16.33 12.17
CA ALA A 33 3.84 17.05 12.75
C ALA A 33 3.47 18.34 11.98
N ARG A 34 4.34 18.82 11.08
CA ARG A 34 4.05 19.96 10.20
C ARG A 34 3.26 19.52 8.96
N GLN A 35 2.99 18.23 8.83
CA GLN A 35 2.32 17.62 7.68
C GLN A 35 3.07 17.81 6.36
N ILE A 36 4.41 17.87 6.44
CA ILE A 36 5.27 18.00 5.27
C ILE A 36 5.76 16.60 4.87
N GLY A 37 5.71 16.30 3.58
CA GLY A 37 6.12 15.00 3.05
C GLY A 37 4.99 13.98 3.14
N ASP A 38 4.13 13.94 2.13
CA ASP A 38 3.01 12.98 2.09
C ASP A 38 3.52 11.59 1.71
N VAL A 39 3.25 10.62 2.58
CA VAL A 39 3.63 9.23 2.42
C VAL A 39 2.41 8.41 2.06
N ALA A 40 2.47 7.72 0.92
CA ALA A 40 1.56 6.62 0.65
C ALA A 40 2.01 5.39 1.43
N VAL A 41 1.08 4.77 2.16
CA VAL A 41 1.34 3.55 2.91
C VAL A 41 0.50 2.42 2.32
N VAL A 42 1.15 1.34 1.87
CA VAL A 42 0.46 0.20 1.25
C VAL A 42 0.96 -1.11 1.84
N GLY A 43 0.07 -2.00 2.24
CA GLY A 43 0.45 -3.31 2.75
C GLY A 43 -0.59 -4.39 2.48
N PRO A 44 -0.19 -5.67 2.45
CA PRO A 44 -1.13 -6.76 2.31
C PRO A 44 -1.98 -6.88 3.58
N LEU A 45 -3.23 -7.31 3.38
CA LEU A 45 -4.18 -7.64 4.44
C LEU A 45 -4.59 -9.11 4.38
N THR A 46 -4.35 -9.78 3.26
CA THR A 46 -4.62 -11.21 3.13
C THR A 46 -3.74 -12.03 4.07
N PRO A 47 -4.33 -12.90 4.91
CA PRO A 47 -3.57 -13.74 5.83
C PRO A 47 -2.49 -14.57 5.12
N GLY A 48 -1.27 -14.53 5.66
CA GLY A 48 -0.12 -15.26 5.12
C GLY A 48 0.54 -14.62 3.89
N VAL A 49 0.07 -13.46 3.43
CA VAL A 49 0.73 -12.69 2.37
C VAL A 49 1.58 -11.58 2.96
N GLU A 50 2.87 -11.62 2.63
CA GLU A 50 3.84 -10.65 3.11
C GLU A 50 4.08 -9.54 2.07
N TRP A 51 4.46 -8.36 2.54
CA TRP A 51 4.65 -7.17 1.70
C TRP A 51 5.59 -7.34 0.49
N PRO A 52 6.61 -8.24 0.47
CA PRO A 52 7.41 -8.47 -0.75
C PRO A 52 6.59 -9.00 -1.92
N ARG A 53 5.42 -9.64 -1.68
CA ARG A 53 4.52 -10.11 -2.73
C ARG A 53 4.02 -8.95 -3.60
N LEU A 54 3.73 -7.79 -3.01
CA LEU A 54 3.33 -6.59 -3.75
C LEU A 54 4.42 -6.14 -4.74
N TRP A 55 5.68 -6.19 -4.31
CA TRP A 55 6.82 -5.86 -5.16
C TRP A 55 7.09 -6.91 -6.22
N GLN A 56 6.82 -8.19 -5.94
CA GLN A 56 6.86 -9.23 -6.95
C GLN A 56 5.84 -8.95 -8.05
N MET A 57 4.58 -8.64 -7.69
CA MET A 57 3.53 -8.29 -8.65
C MET A 57 3.91 -7.08 -9.50
N ALA A 58 4.44 -6.02 -8.87
CA ALA A 58 4.90 -4.84 -9.58
C ALA A 58 6.00 -5.16 -10.60
N ARG A 59 6.93 -6.08 -10.27
CA ARG A 59 7.97 -6.53 -11.20
C ARG A 59 7.40 -7.38 -12.35
N THR A 60 6.47 -8.28 -12.06
CA THR A 60 5.83 -9.10 -13.10
C THR A 60 5.07 -8.23 -14.10
N CYS A 61 4.37 -7.21 -13.63
CA CYS A 61 3.57 -6.32 -14.46
C CYS A 61 4.37 -5.15 -15.07
N GLY A 62 5.59 -4.92 -14.59
CA GLY A 62 6.48 -3.86 -15.04
C GLY A 62 7.37 -4.26 -16.20
N LYS A 63 8.21 -3.33 -16.66
CA LYS A 63 9.28 -3.63 -17.62
C LYS A 63 10.41 -4.38 -16.90
N PRO A 64 11.12 -5.31 -17.55
CA PRO A 64 12.22 -6.07 -16.93
C PRO A 64 13.34 -5.20 -16.32
N THR A 65 13.52 -3.97 -16.82
CA THR A 65 14.56 -3.03 -16.38
C THR A 65 14.04 -1.97 -15.41
N ALA A 66 12.80 -2.08 -14.94
CA ALA A 66 12.17 -1.06 -14.09
C ALA A 66 12.93 -0.90 -12.77
N LYS A 67 13.24 0.35 -12.44
CA LYS A 67 13.85 0.71 -11.17
C LYS A 67 12.81 0.74 -10.05
N ASP A 68 13.28 0.76 -8.81
CA ASP A 68 12.42 0.79 -7.63
C ASP A 68 11.41 1.95 -7.62
N ALA A 69 11.79 3.13 -8.13
CA ALA A 69 10.88 4.26 -8.27
C ALA A 69 9.73 3.95 -9.25
N GLU A 70 10.03 3.41 -10.43
CA GLU A 70 9.01 3.03 -11.42
C GLU A 70 8.07 1.93 -10.89
N LEU A 71 8.60 0.98 -10.14
CA LEU A 71 7.80 -0.05 -9.48
C LEU A 71 6.92 0.54 -8.36
N ALA A 72 7.44 1.50 -7.59
CA ALA A 72 6.69 2.22 -6.57
C ALA A 72 5.56 3.06 -7.18
N GLU A 73 5.81 3.74 -8.31
CA GLU A 73 4.79 4.47 -9.07
C GLU A 73 3.69 3.53 -9.55
N TRP A 74 4.05 2.33 -10.03
CA TRP A 74 3.07 1.33 -10.42
C TRP A 74 2.19 0.90 -9.24
N ILE A 75 2.80 0.62 -8.07
CA ILE A 75 2.06 0.26 -6.85
C ILE A 75 1.11 1.39 -6.43
N LEU A 76 1.63 2.63 -6.37
CA LEU A 76 0.85 3.80 -5.99
C LEU A 76 -0.26 4.09 -6.99
N THR A 77 -0.06 3.80 -8.27
CA THR A 77 -1.12 3.89 -9.29
C THR A 77 -2.28 2.94 -8.98
N GLN A 78 -2.01 1.69 -8.62
CA GLN A 78 -3.08 0.74 -8.28
C GLN A 78 -3.85 1.17 -7.04
N ALA A 79 -3.13 1.55 -5.98
CA ALA A 79 -3.74 2.07 -4.75
C ALA A 79 -4.58 3.34 -5.01
N THR A 80 -4.08 4.26 -5.84
CA THR A 80 -4.79 5.50 -6.18
C THR A 80 -6.03 5.23 -7.03
N ARG A 81 -5.99 4.28 -7.97
CA ARG A 81 -7.18 3.86 -8.74
C ARG A 81 -8.28 3.29 -7.85
N ALA A 82 -7.91 2.46 -6.86
CA ALA A 82 -8.87 1.96 -5.88
C ALA A 82 -9.44 3.09 -5.01
N PHE A 83 -8.59 4.00 -4.55
CA PHE A 83 -9.00 5.14 -3.72
C PHE A 83 -9.92 6.12 -4.44
N VAL A 84 -9.50 6.62 -5.61
CA VAL A 84 -10.20 7.68 -6.34
C VAL A 84 -11.39 7.13 -7.13
N CYS A 85 -11.18 6.04 -7.88
CA CYS A 85 -12.17 5.54 -8.83
C CYS A 85 -12.98 4.35 -8.29
N GLY A 86 -12.57 3.75 -7.17
CA GLY A 86 -13.22 2.56 -6.62
C GLY A 86 -12.91 1.26 -7.36
N SER A 87 -11.86 1.21 -8.20
CA SER A 87 -11.45 -0.03 -8.88
C SER A 87 -11.12 -1.10 -7.84
N ASP A 88 -11.79 -2.25 -7.94
CA ASP A 88 -11.51 -3.43 -7.12
C ASP A 88 -11.55 -3.16 -5.60
N ARG A 89 -12.30 -2.11 -5.22
CA ARG A 89 -12.41 -1.65 -3.83
C ARG A 89 -13.37 -2.55 -3.05
N ILE A 90 -12.87 -3.10 -1.96
CA ILE A 90 -13.64 -3.92 -1.01
C ILE A 90 -14.28 -3.03 0.06
N ALA A 91 -13.53 -2.07 0.59
CA ALA A 91 -14.02 -1.17 1.64
C ALA A 91 -13.31 0.18 1.61
N GLN A 92 -13.97 1.20 2.15
CA GLN A 92 -13.40 2.52 2.37
C GLN A 92 -13.84 3.03 3.74
N PHE A 93 -12.87 3.43 4.55
CA PHE A 93 -13.11 3.96 5.89
C PHE A 93 -12.57 5.39 5.93
N ASP A 94 -13.37 6.35 6.38
CA ASP A 94 -12.90 7.72 6.54
C ASP A 94 -11.97 7.91 7.73
N ARG A 95 -12.12 7.06 8.76
CA ARG A 95 -11.32 7.10 9.98
C ARG A 95 -11.22 5.71 10.60
N GLN A 96 -10.10 5.03 10.38
CA GLN A 96 -9.81 3.70 10.92
C GLN A 96 -8.39 3.63 11.45
N GLY A 97 -8.20 2.90 12.56
CA GLY A 97 -6.88 2.55 13.07
C GLY A 97 -6.15 1.59 12.14
N TRP A 98 -4.88 1.86 11.86
CA TRP A 98 -4.03 1.00 11.07
C TRP A 98 -2.60 1.03 11.59
N LYS A 99 -1.88 -0.07 11.34
CA LYS A 99 -0.48 -0.24 11.71
C LYS A 99 0.31 -0.81 10.54
N LEU A 100 1.53 -0.33 10.36
CA LEU A 100 2.53 -0.89 9.48
C LEU A 100 3.66 -1.45 10.35
N GLU A 101 3.97 -2.74 10.21
CA GLU A 101 5.07 -3.36 10.95
C GLU A 101 6.45 -2.87 10.45
N PRO A 102 7.48 -2.90 11.31
CA PRO A 102 8.88 -2.70 10.93
C PRO A 102 9.37 -3.60 9.78
N GLY A 103 10.48 -3.21 9.14
CA GLY A 103 11.16 -4.04 8.12
C GLY A 103 10.57 -3.94 6.71
N GLY A 104 9.73 -2.93 6.48
CA GLY A 104 9.20 -2.60 5.18
C GLY A 104 10.21 -1.96 4.22
N LYS A 105 9.71 -1.52 3.07
CA LYS A 105 10.48 -0.78 2.06
C LYS A 105 9.90 0.61 1.86
N ARG A 106 10.76 1.62 1.97
CA ARG A 106 10.44 3.02 1.67
C ARG A 106 11.19 3.47 0.41
N VAL A 107 10.48 4.12 -0.50
CA VAL A 107 11.01 4.70 -1.73
C VAL A 107 10.58 6.16 -1.83
N SER A 108 11.54 7.05 -2.07
CA SER A 108 11.29 8.45 -2.41
C SER A 108 11.05 8.59 -3.91
N PHE A 109 10.15 9.48 -4.30
CA PHE A 109 9.99 9.87 -5.69
C PHE A 109 10.86 11.09 -6.01
N ASP A 110 11.44 11.13 -7.22
CA ASP A 110 12.29 12.26 -7.66
C ASP A 110 11.48 13.54 -7.85
N ALA A 111 10.20 13.39 -8.21
CA ALA A 111 9.18 14.43 -8.19
C ALA A 111 7.93 13.86 -7.52
N THR A 112 7.13 14.71 -6.87
CA THR A 112 5.89 14.28 -6.21
C THR A 112 5.00 13.51 -7.18
N TYR A 113 4.68 12.26 -6.85
CA TYR A 113 3.87 11.37 -7.68
C TYR A 113 2.51 11.16 -7.03
N ALA A 114 1.42 11.43 -7.76
CA ALA A 114 0.05 11.37 -7.22
C ALA A 114 -0.12 12.15 -5.89
N ASN A 115 0.55 13.30 -5.76
CA ASN A 115 0.64 14.11 -4.54
C ASN A 115 1.31 13.40 -3.35
N ARG A 116 2.23 12.47 -3.60
CA ARG A 116 3.03 11.77 -2.59
C ARG A 116 4.51 11.94 -2.88
N ASP A 117 5.27 12.16 -1.83
CA ASP A 117 6.73 12.27 -1.91
C ASP A 117 7.40 10.91 -1.68
N TYR A 118 6.70 10.00 -0.98
CA TYR A 118 7.19 8.66 -0.66
C TYR A 118 6.11 7.59 -0.82
N LEU A 119 6.54 6.38 -1.17
CA LEU A 119 5.82 5.14 -0.92
C LEU A 119 6.50 4.38 0.21
N TRP A 120 5.72 3.93 1.19
CA TRP A 120 6.16 3.01 2.23
C TRP A 120 5.29 1.74 2.21
N THR A 121 5.92 0.61 1.92
CA THR A 121 5.27 -0.70 1.98
C THR A 121 5.76 -1.51 3.16
N GLY A 122 4.89 -2.30 3.76
CA GLY A 122 5.19 -3.16 4.90
C GLY A 122 3.99 -4.04 5.21
N ASN A 123 4.10 -4.94 6.17
CA ASN A 123 2.95 -5.73 6.61
C ASN A 123 1.98 -4.81 7.34
N MET A 124 0.75 -4.74 6.84
CA MET A 124 -0.25 -3.81 7.36
C MET A 124 -1.31 -4.58 8.14
N THR A 125 -1.79 -3.97 9.21
CA THR A 125 -3.04 -4.35 9.85
C THR A 125 -3.98 -3.14 9.86
N VAL A 126 -5.27 -3.41 9.72
CA VAL A 126 -6.34 -2.42 9.78
C VAL A 126 -7.38 -2.95 10.75
N GLU A 127 -7.73 -2.14 11.74
CA GLU A 127 -8.71 -2.52 12.75
C GLU A 127 -10.11 -2.65 12.13
N GLY A 128 -10.93 -3.54 12.69
CA GLY A 128 -12.35 -3.66 12.31
C GLY A 128 -12.63 -4.35 10.98
N LEU A 129 -11.62 -4.90 10.29
CA LEU A 129 -11.85 -5.73 9.11
C LEU A 129 -12.45 -7.08 9.49
N THR A 130 -13.46 -7.49 8.73
CA THR A 130 -14.02 -8.85 8.83
C THR A 130 -13.11 -9.84 8.07
N PRO A 131 -13.10 -11.14 8.44
CA PRO A 131 -12.35 -12.15 7.71
C PRO A 131 -12.67 -12.15 6.21
N GLU A 132 -13.95 -12.03 5.85
CA GLU A 132 -14.46 -12.01 4.48
C GLU A 132 -13.88 -10.87 3.62
N GLN A 133 -13.53 -9.74 4.24
CA GLN A 133 -12.92 -8.60 3.55
C GLN A 133 -11.43 -8.78 3.28
N VAL A 134 -10.78 -9.78 3.88
CA VAL A 134 -9.33 -10.01 3.77
C VAL A 134 -8.96 -11.37 3.19
N VAL A 135 -9.89 -12.32 3.06
CA VAL A 135 -9.65 -13.57 2.31
C VAL A 135 -9.26 -13.27 0.87
N ASP A 136 -8.39 -14.14 0.32
CA ASP A 136 -8.05 -14.15 -1.10
C ASP A 136 -9.31 -14.14 -1.99
N GLN A 137 -9.36 -13.20 -2.92
CA GLN A 137 -10.53 -12.98 -3.77
C GLN A 137 -10.41 -13.77 -5.07
N PRO A 138 -11.51 -14.36 -5.58
CA PRO A 138 -11.49 -14.99 -6.90
C PRO A 138 -11.03 -14.01 -7.99
N THR A 139 -10.05 -14.41 -8.80
CA THR A 139 -9.51 -13.60 -9.88
C THR A 139 -9.22 -14.47 -11.10
N ILE A 140 -9.40 -13.92 -12.30
CA ILE A 140 -8.94 -14.52 -13.57
C ILE A 140 -7.53 -14.03 -13.97
N TYR A 141 -7.00 -13.04 -13.25
CA TYR A 141 -5.69 -12.46 -13.47
C TYR A 141 -4.71 -12.95 -12.40
N HIS A 142 -3.56 -13.48 -12.83
CA HIS A 142 -2.49 -13.97 -11.96
C HIS A 142 -1.18 -13.25 -12.29
N ALA A 143 -0.43 -12.87 -11.26
CA ALA A 143 0.82 -12.11 -11.34
C ALA A 143 1.98 -12.80 -10.59
#